data_AF-A0A1L6ZLG6-F1
#
_entry.id   AF-A0A1L6ZLG6-F1
#
_cell.length_a   1.000
_cell.length_b   1.000
_cell.length_c   1.000
_cell.angle_alpha   90.00
_cell.angle_beta   90.00
_cell.angle_gamma   90.00
#
_symmetry.space_group_name_H-M   'P 1'
#
loop_
_entity.id
_entity.type
_entity.pdbx_description
1 polymer ?
#
loop_
_entity_poly.entity_id
_entity_poly.type
_entity_poly.pdbx_seq_one_letter_code
_entity_poly.pdbx_strand_id
1 'polypeptide(L)' 'MSVNVAAKVKSEMYKQGITQKELAEILGVSCSYISDIINGKKTGKKAQEHAKHIRKILGIKGSGE' A
#
# COMPACT_ATOMS: atom_id res chain seq x y z
N MET A 1 -0.62 -16.43 11.03
CA MET A 1 -0.80 -14.99 11.35
C MET A 1 -0.46 -14.16 10.10
N SER A 2 -1.45 -13.75 9.29
CA SER A 2 -1.19 -12.97 8.05
C SER A 2 -2.17 -11.82 7.85
N VAL A 3 -2.61 -11.16 8.93
CA VAL A 3 -3.68 -10.12 8.86
C VAL A 3 -3.20 -8.67 8.94
N ASN A 4 -1.91 -8.36 9.05
CA ASN A 4 -1.52 -7.03 9.56
C ASN A 4 -0.88 -6.02 8.59
N VAL A 5 -0.63 -6.34 7.32
CA VAL A 5 -0.08 -5.33 6.39
C VAL A 5 -1.19 -4.46 5.80
N ALA A 6 -2.24 -5.09 5.26
CA ALA A 6 -3.38 -4.37 4.70
C ALA A 6 -4.07 -3.47 5.73
N ALA A 7 -4.27 -3.98 6.94
CA ALA A 7 -4.86 -3.24 8.06
C ALA A 7 -3.98 -2.04 8.45
N LYS A 8 -2.67 -2.24 8.63
CA LYS A 8 -1.73 -1.16 8.97
C LYS A 8 -1.66 -0.07 7.90
N VAL A 9 -1.65 -0.46 6.62
CA VAL A 9 -1.73 0.48 5.50
C VAL A 9 -3.01 1.30 5.57
N LYS A 10 -4.18 0.66 5.70
CA LYS A 10 -5.47 1.37 5.80
C LYS A 10 -5.55 2.30 7.01
N SER A 11 -5.03 1.87 8.18
CA SER A 11 -4.99 2.71 9.37
C SER A 11 -4.09 3.94 9.20
N GLU A 12 -2.93 3.78 8.58
CA GLU A 12 -2.00 4.89 8.34
C GLU A 12 -2.54 5.87 7.29
N MET A 13 -3.15 5.34 6.23
CA MET A 13 -3.90 6.13 5.24
C MET A 13 -4.97 6.98 5.92
N TYR A 14 -5.75 6.39 6.82
CA TYR A 14 -6.78 7.10 7.57
C TYR A 14 -6.20 8.21 8.46
N LYS A 15 -5.10 7.94 9.18
CA LYS A 15 -4.41 8.92 10.03
C LYS A 15 -3.86 10.11 9.23
N GLN A 16 -3.34 9.86 8.03
CA GLN A 16 -2.75 10.89 7.17
C GLN A 16 -3.77 11.57 6.23
N GLY A 17 -5.02 11.11 6.22
CA GLY A 17 -6.04 11.61 5.29
C GLY A 17 -5.77 11.24 3.82
N ILE A 18 -4.90 10.26 3.56
CA ILE A 18 -4.54 9.82 2.21
C ILE A 18 -5.52 8.75 1.74
N THR A 19 -6.09 8.91 0.55
CA THR A 19 -7.01 7.92 -0.03
C THR A 19 -6.28 6.94 -0.95
N GLN A 20 -6.91 5.81 -1.27
CA GLN A 20 -6.36 4.87 -2.26
C GLN A 20 -6.29 5.49 -3.66
N LYS A 21 -7.18 6.45 -3.94
CA LYS A 21 -7.19 7.21 -5.19
C LYS A 21 -5.94 8.08 -5.31
N GLU A 22 -5.59 8.82 -4.25
CA GLU A 22 -4.36 9.62 -4.18
C GLU A 22 -3.12 8.74 -4.39
N LEU A 23 -3.05 7.59 -3.72
CA LEU A 23 -1.95 6.64 -3.93
C LEU A 23 -1.88 6.13 -5.37
N ALA A 24 -3.02 5.88 -6.00
CA ALA A 24 -3.12 5.50 -7.40
C ALA A 24 -2.60 6.60 -8.33
N GLU A 25 -2.97 7.86 -8.07
CA GLU A 25 -2.53 9.02 -8.84
C GLU A 25 -1.01 9.25 -8.69
N ILE A 26 -0.47 9.17 -7.46
CA ILE A 26 0.98 9.30 -7.19
C ILE A 26 1.77 8.20 -7.89
N LEU A 27 1.23 6.98 -7.94
CA LEU A 27 1.90 5.81 -8.53
C LEU A 27 1.61 5.61 -10.02
N GLY A 28 0.73 6.42 -10.61
CA GLY A 28 0.31 6.30 -12.01
C GLY A 28 -0.39 4.97 -12.31
N VAL A 29 -1.18 4.43 -11.36
CA VAL A 29 -1.89 3.15 -11.50
C VAL A 29 -3.36 3.29 -11.15
N SER A 30 -4.18 2.29 -11.51
CA SER A 30 -5.61 2.29 -11.18
C SER A 30 -5.86 2.04 -9.69
N CYS A 31 -6.90 2.67 -9.13
CA CYS A 31 -7.33 2.47 -7.74
C CYS A 31 -7.62 0.99 -7.42
N SER A 32 -8.25 0.24 -8.33
CA SER A 32 -8.46 -1.21 -8.18
C SER A 32 -7.15 -1.99 -8.04
N TYR A 33 -6.09 -1.56 -8.74
CA TYR A 33 -4.76 -2.17 -8.65
C TYR A 33 -4.12 -1.91 -7.29
N ILE A 34 -4.26 -0.70 -6.73
CA ILE A 34 -3.84 -0.38 -5.36
C ILE A 34 -4.58 -1.25 -4.34
N SER A 35 -5.90 -1.38 -4.47
CA SER A 35 -6.69 -2.30 -3.64
C SER A 35 -6.16 -3.73 -3.70
N ASP A 36 -5.90 -4.25 -4.89
CA ASP A 36 -5.33 -5.58 -5.09
C ASP A 36 -3.94 -5.74 -4.44
N ILE A 37 -3.08 -4.71 -4.53
CA ILE A 37 -1.75 -4.68 -3.90
C ILE A 37 -1.88 -4.70 -2.37
N ILE A 38 -2.70 -3.80 -1.80
CA ILE A 38 -2.90 -3.67 -0.35
C ILE A 38 -3.44 -4.97 0.25
N ASN A 39 -4.37 -5.63 -0.45
CA ASN A 39 -4.94 -6.91 -0.01
C ASN A 39 -4.03 -8.12 -0.32
N GLY A 40 -2.85 -7.92 -0.92
CA GLY A 40 -1.90 -8.99 -1.22
C GLY A 40 -2.34 -9.93 -2.36
N LYS A 41 -3.33 -9.54 -3.16
CA LYS A 41 -3.83 -10.32 -4.30
C LYS A 41 -2.87 -10.31 -5.50
N LYS A 42 -1.95 -9.36 -5.55
CA LYS A 42 -0.93 -9.25 -6.60
C LYS A 42 0.47 -9.44 -6.00
N THR A 43 1.13 -10.52 -6.38
CA THR A 43 2.48 -10.90 -5.88
C THR A 43 3.59 -10.72 -6.91
N GLY A 44 3.28 -10.24 -8.11
CA GLY A 44 4.27 -10.00 -9.16
C GLY A 44 5.29 -8.91 -8.80
N LYS A 45 6.45 -8.92 -9.46
CA LYS A 45 7.56 -7.96 -9.21
C LYS A 45 7.08 -6.50 -9.19
N LYS A 46 6.28 -6.07 -10.17
CA LYS A 46 5.72 -4.71 -10.20
C LYS A 46 4.85 -4.41 -8.98
N ALA A 47 3.99 -5.35 -8.57
CA ALA A 47 3.11 -5.17 -7.41
C ALA A 47 3.91 -5.03 -6.10
N GLN A 48 5.01 -5.77 -5.95
CA GLN A 48 5.91 -5.63 -4.82
C GLN A 48 6.61 -4.25 -4.79
N GLU A 49 7.03 -3.73 -5.94
CA GLU A 49 7.61 -2.39 -6.04
C GLU A 49 6.59 -1.30 -5.66
N HIS A 50 5.36 -1.40 -6.17
CA HIS A 50 4.29 -0.48 -5.75
C HIS A 50 3.97 -0.62 -4.25
N ALA A 51 3.92 -1.84 -3.70
CA ALA A 51 3.71 -2.05 -2.28
C ALA A 51 4.81 -1.39 -1.43
N LYS A 52 6.08 -1.45 -1.86
CA LYS A 52 7.18 -0.75 -1.20
C LYS A 52 7.00 0.77 -1.27
N HIS A 53 6.63 1.32 -2.42
CA HIS A 53 6.35 2.76 -2.54
C HIS A 53 5.19 3.20 -1.66
N ILE A 54 4.07 2.46 -1.62
CA ILE A 54 2.94 2.77 -0.73
C ILE A 54 3.42 2.83 0.72
N ARG A 55 4.22 1.85 1.16
CA ARG A 55 4.79 1.83 2.52
C ARG A 55 5.71 3.02 2.76
N LYS A 56 6.51 3.43 1.78
CA LYS A 56 7.40 4.59 1.86
C LYS A 56 6.62 5.91 1.95
N ILE A 57 5.58 6.10 1.13
CA ILE A 57 4.69 7.25 1.16
C ILE A 57 4.02 7.38 2.53
N LEU A 58 3.52 6.25 3.06
CA LEU A 58 2.85 6.21 4.35
C LEU A 58 3.82 6.18 5.54
N GLY A 59 5.14 6.15 5.34
CA GLY A 59 6.11 6.07 6.44
C GLY A 59 6.06 4.77 7.24
N ILE A 60 5.48 3.70 6.68
CA ILE A 60 5.35 2.40 7.33
C ILE A 60 6.69 1.66 7.21
N LYS A 61 7.57 1.81 8.21
CA LYS A 61 8.76 0.97 8.34
C LYS A 61 8.33 -0.50 8.41
N GLY A 62 8.84 -1.31 7.49
CA GLY A 62 8.81 -2.76 7.67
C GLY A 62 9.68 -3.10 8.87
N SER A 63 9.18 -3.86 9.82
CA SER A 63 9.99 -4.41 10.91
C SER A 63 11.19 -5.14 10.28
N GLY A 64 12.37 -4.53 10.32
CA GLY A 64 13.55 -5.02 9.59
C GLY A 64 14.47 -3.90 9.10
N GLU A 65 14.71 -2.88 9.93
CA GLU A 65 15.88 -1.99 9.88
C GLU A 65 16.34 -1.74 11.31
#